data_AF-K2CQ45-F1
#
_entry.id   AF-K2CQ45-F1
#
_cell.length_a   1.000
_cell.length_b   1.000
_cell.length_c   1.000
_cell.angle_alpha   90.00
_cell.angle_beta   90.00
_cell.angle_gamma   90.00
#
_symmetry.space_group_name_H-M   'P 1'
#
loop_
_entity.id
_entity.type
_entity.pdbx_description
1 polymer ?
#
loop_
_entity_poly.entity_id
_entity_poly.type
_entity_poly.pdbx_seq_one_letter_code
_entity_poly.pdbx_strand_id
1 'polypeptide(L)'
;IITDSGRVFLCHQPEPYNKRRLLSQCYIGQPSCFYRKELLQKVGLLNVDLHLAMDYDLWLRFAQEAPAGVIKAILSNLRFYENTKSALFINKVARISLNLSKQYSAPVSVERLLQYYNYWRIRLSQALHHDISTQVARFNRKTLN
;
A
#
# COMPACT_ATOMS: atom_id res chain seq x y z
N ILE A 1 10.26 1.09 8.95
CA ILE A 1 9.42 2.28 9.21
C ILE A 1 9.88 2.90 10.51
N ILE A 2 10.31 4.15 10.45
CA ILE A 2 10.77 4.93 11.59
C ILE A 2 9.78 6.07 11.88
N THR A 3 9.65 6.45 13.14
CA THR A 3 8.88 7.62 13.59
C THR A 3 9.64 8.90 13.28
N ASP A 4 8.98 10.03 13.50
CA ASP A 4 9.60 11.36 13.41
C ASP A 4 10.82 11.54 14.33
N SER A 5 10.75 10.91 15.51
CA SER A 5 11.83 10.87 16.51
C SER A 5 12.95 9.86 16.20
N GLY A 6 12.92 9.21 15.03
CA GLY A 6 13.92 8.21 14.61
C GLY A 6 13.79 6.84 15.27
N ARG A 7 12.75 6.59 16.07
CA ARG A 7 12.49 5.28 16.66
C ARG A 7 11.93 4.32 15.62
N VAL A 8 12.31 3.05 15.69
CA VAL A 8 11.73 2.02 14.83
C VAL A 8 10.30 1.72 15.27
N PHE A 9 9.34 1.96 14.38
CA PHE A 9 7.93 1.63 14.59
C PHE A 9 7.58 0.24 14.05
N LEU A 10 8.07 -0.08 12.85
CA LEU A 10 7.81 -1.35 12.19
C LEU A 10 8.99 -1.73 11.30
N CYS A 11 9.48 -2.96 11.41
CA CYS A 11 10.53 -3.49 10.55
C CYS A 11 9.95 -4.63 9.71
N HIS A 12 9.91 -4.45 8.39
CA HIS A 12 9.55 -5.52 7.46
C HIS A 12 10.81 -6.31 7.11
N GLN A 13 10.80 -7.60 7.41
CA GLN A 13 11.88 -8.49 7.02
C GLN A 13 11.80 -8.79 5.52
N PRO A 14 12.96 -8.89 4.81
CA PRO A 14 12.96 -9.30 3.42
C PRO A 14 12.38 -10.71 3.28
N GLU A 15 11.36 -10.86 2.46
CA GLU A 15 10.65 -12.11 2.21
C GLU A 15 10.76 -12.51 0.73
N PRO A 16 10.76 -13.82 0.41
CA PRO A 16 10.78 -14.30 -0.98
C PRO A 16 9.70 -13.65 -1.83
N TYR A 17 10.06 -13.28 -3.07
CA TYR A 17 9.11 -12.68 -4.00
C TYR A 17 7.97 -13.64 -4.31
N ASN A 18 6.74 -13.15 -4.16
CA ASN A 18 5.50 -13.84 -4.44
C ASN A 18 4.57 -12.96 -5.29
N LYS A 19 4.38 -13.35 -6.56
CA LYS A 19 3.49 -12.66 -7.50
C LYS A 19 2.03 -12.68 -7.05
N ARG A 20 1.52 -13.79 -6.51
CA ARG A 20 0.13 -13.91 -6.04
C ARG A 20 -0.16 -12.96 -4.88
N ARG A 21 0.80 -12.82 -3.96
CA ARG A 21 0.70 -11.84 -2.88
C ARG A 21 0.70 -10.41 -3.41
N LEU A 22 1.49 -10.12 -4.44
CA LEU A 22 1.50 -8.79 -5.06
C LEU A 22 0.13 -8.44 -5.67
N LEU A 23 -0.59 -9.44 -6.19
CA LEU A 23 -1.98 -9.31 -6.64
C LEU A 23 -2.97 -9.09 -5.48
N SER A 24 -2.62 -9.22 -4.21
CA SER A 24 -3.55 -8.95 -3.10
C SER A 24 -3.13 -7.77 -2.23
N GLN A 25 -1.84 -7.45 -2.20
CA GLN A 25 -1.27 -6.37 -1.42
C GLN A 25 0.07 -5.92 -2.02
N CYS A 26 0.28 -4.61 -2.13
CA CYS A 26 1.61 -4.06 -2.40
C CYS A 26 2.48 -4.22 -1.14
N TYR A 27 3.49 -5.09 -1.19
CA TYR A 27 4.45 -5.32 -0.10
C TYR A 27 5.88 -4.92 -0.48
N ILE A 28 6.09 -4.44 -1.71
CA ILE A 28 7.39 -3.99 -2.19
C ILE A 28 7.59 -2.54 -1.75
N GLY A 29 8.56 -2.31 -0.88
CA GLY A 29 8.96 -0.96 -0.48
C GLY A 29 9.74 -0.28 -1.61
N GLN A 30 9.16 0.77 -2.22
CA GLN A 30 9.79 1.56 -3.28
C GLN A 30 11.26 1.96 -3.00
N PRO A 31 11.64 2.48 -1.80
CA PRO A 31 13.04 2.87 -1.55
C PRO A 31 14.02 1.71 -1.45
N SER A 32 13.55 0.45 -1.38
CA SER A 32 14.37 -0.76 -1.37
C SER A 32 14.35 -1.51 -2.71
N CYS A 33 13.75 -0.93 -3.76
CA CYS A 33 13.56 -1.59 -5.04
C CYS A 33 14.54 -1.10 -6.11
N PHE A 34 15.14 -2.04 -6.84
CA PHE A 34 16.00 -1.79 -8.00
C PHE A 34 15.47 -2.59 -9.18
N TYR A 35 15.54 -2.02 -10.37
CA TYR A 35 15.11 -2.67 -11.61
C TYR A 35 15.99 -2.24 -12.78
N ARG A 36 16.06 -3.10 -13.80
CA ARG A 36 16.83 -2.83 -15.01
C ARG A 36 16.13 -1.75 -15.84
N LYS A 37 16.91 -0.87 -16.46
CA LYS A 37 16.39 0.16 -17.39
C LYS A 37 15.58 -0.46 -18.52
N GLU A 38 16.05 -1.57 -19.09
CA GLU A 38 15.39 -2.31 -20.17
C GLU A 38 13.99 -2.80 -19.78
N LEU A 39 13.82 -3.24 -18.52
CA LEU A 39 12.52 -3.67 -18.01
C LEU A 39 11.52 -2.51 -17.96
N LEU A 40 11.98 -1.33 -17.49
CA LEU A 40 11.16 -0.12 -17.48
C LEU A 40 10.78 0.32 -18.90
N GLN A 41 11.73 0.28 -19.84
CA GLN A 41 11.47 0.61 -21.25
C GLN A 41 10.45 -0.35 -21.87
N LYS A 42 10.52 -1.64 -21.52
CA LYS A 42 9.60 -2.67 -22.03
C LYS A 42 8.16 -2.44 -21.58
N VAL A 43 7.93 -2.16 -20.30
CA VAL A 43 6.55 -2.02 -19.77
C VAL A 43 6.01 -0.59 -19.81
N GLY A 44 6.86 0.40 -20.13
CA GLY A 44 6.53 1.82 -20.10
C GLY A 44 6.75 2.49 -18.74
N LEU A 45 6.74 3.83 -18.73
CA LEU A 45 6.98 4.66 -17.55
C LEU A 45 5.85 4.55 -16.50
N LEU A 46 5.98 5.31 -15.41
CA LEU A 46 4.93 5.45 -14.39
C LEU A 46 3.67 6.09 -14.99
N ASN A 47 2.51 5.55 -14.66
CA ASN A 47 1.24 6.21 -14.93
C ASN A 47 0.99 7.30 -13.88
N VAL A 48 1.26 8.56 -14.23
CA VAL A 48 1.18 9.71 -13.32
C VAL A 48 -0.26 10.06 -12.91
N ASP A 49 -1.26 9.64 -13.68
CA ASP A 49 -2.68 9.91 -13.42
C ASP A 49 -3.20 9.15 -12.18
N LEU A 50 -2.46 8.13 -11.72
CA LEU A 50 -2.81 7.36 -10.52
C LEU A 50 -2.57 8.15 -9.22
N HIS A 51 -1.63 9.11 -9.21
CA HIS A 51 -1.21 9.96 -8.08
C HIS A 51 -0.73 9.29 -6.78
N LEU A 52 -1.28 8.14 -6.37
CA LEU A 52 -1.10 7.54 -5.03
C LEU A 52 -0.69 6.05 -5.06
N ALA A 53 -0.61 5.42 -6.23
CA ALA A 53 -0.27 4.00 -6.39
C ALA A 53 0.52 3.72 -7.68
N MET A 54 1.35 4.68 -8.11
CA MET A 54 2.11 4.62 -9.37
C MET A 54 3.14 3.49 -9.36
N ASP A 55 3.79 3.30 -8.22
CA ASP A 55 4.75 2.22 -7.96
C ASP A 55 4.05 0.87 -7.98
N TYR A 56 2.88 0.74 -7.34
CA TYR A 56 2.13 -0.51 -7.34
C TYR A 56 1.71 -0.96 -8.76
N ASP A 57 1.22 -0.03 -9.58
CA ASP A 57 0.96 -0.28 -11.00
C ASP A 57 2.20 -0.78 -11.73
N LEU A 58 3.35 -0.11 -11.52
CA LEU A 58 4.60 -0.52 -12.14
C LEU A 58 5.04 -1.93 -11.69
N TRP A 59 4.90 -2.27 -10.41
CA TRP A 59 5.23 -3.60 -9.89
C TRP A 59 4.33 -4.68 -10.51
N LEU A 60 3.04 -4.41 -10.68
CA LEU A 60 2.11 -5.34 -11.32
C LEU A 60 2.45 -5.58 -12.80
N ARG A 61 2.91 -4.54 -13.50
CA ARG A 61 3.40 -4.65 -14.88
C ARG A 61 4.72 -5.43 -14.96
N PHE A 62 5.69 -5.10 -14.11
CA PHE A 62 6.95 -5.86 -14.01
C PHE A 62 6.70 -7.35 -13.74
N ALA A 63 5.74 -7.65 -12.86
CA ALA A 63 5.38 -9.02 -12.52
C ALA A 63 4.81 -9.83 -13.70
N GLN A 64 4.37 -9.20 -14.79
CA GLN A 64 3.99 -9.91 -16.02
C GLN A 64 5.21 -10.33 -16.84
N GLU A 65 6.32 -9.61 -16.73
CA GLU A 65 7.51 -9.82 -17.54
C GLU A 65 8.55 -10.71 -16.86
N ALA A 66 8.76 -10.52 -15.55
CA ALA A 66 9.80 -11.23 -14.82
C ALA A 66 9.48 -11.36 -13.32
N PRO A 67 9.94 -12.43 -12.64
CA PRO A 67 9.96 -12.46 -11.19
C PRO A 67 11.02 -11.50 -10.63
N ALA A 68 10.85 -11.09 -9.37
CA ALA A 68 11.87 -10.33 -8.66
C ALA A 68 12.77 -11.24 -7.81
N GLY A 69 14.02 -10.82 -7.61
CA GLY A 69 14.92 -11.36 -6.59
C GLY A 69 14.75 -10.62 -5.26
N VAL A 70 15.29 -11.19 -4.18
CA VAL A 70 15.22 -10.61 -2.84
C VAL A 70 16.62 -10.44 -2.28
N ILE A 71 16.93 -9.21 -1.87
CA ILE A 71 18.15 -8.91 -1.11
C ILE A 71 17.82 -9.12 0.36
N LYS A 72 18.46 -10.10 1.01
CA LYS A 72 18.24 -10.44 2.43
C LYS A 72 18.95 -9.45 3.37
N ALA A 73 18.67 -8.16 3.19
CA ALA A 73 19.19 -7.08 4.02
C ALA A 73 18.18 -5.93 4.12
N ILE A 74 18.27 -5.13 5.18
CA ILE A 74 17.51 -3.89 5.32
C ILE A 74 18.23 -2.81 4.50
N LEU A 75 17.58 -2.31 3.45
CA LEU A 75 18.19 -1.35 2.51
C LEU A 75 17.72 0.09 2.73
N SER A 76 16.58 0.29 3.40
CA SER A 76 16.01 1.62 3.56
C SER A 76 15.11 1.75 4.79
N ASN A 77 14.90 2.99 5.22
CA ASN A 77 13.95 3.36 6.26
C ASN A 77 12.88 4.29 5.68
N LEU A 78 11.62 3.87 5.76
CA LEU A 78 10.48 4.75 5.47
C LEU A 78 10.15 5.57 6.73
N ARG A 79 10.13 6.90 6.64
CA ARG A 79 9.64 7.77 7.71
C ARG A 79 8.13 7.80 7.69
N PHE A 80 7.50 7.54 8.83
CA PHE A 80 6.07 7.69 9.02
C PHE A 80 5.77 8.91 9.88
N TYR A 81 4.85 9.74 9.40
CA TYR A 81 4.33 10.92 10.07
C TYR A 81 2.85 11.10 9.69
N GLU A 82 2.08 11.80 10.53
CA GLU A 82 0.62 11.84 10.46
C GLU A 82 0.09 12.31 9.09
N ASN A 83 0.81 13.24 8.46
CA ASN A 83 0.39 13.87 7.20
C ASN A 83 1.02 13.24 5.94
N THR A 84 1.42 11.97 6.00
CA THR A 84 1.83 11.27 4.77
C THR A 84 0.65 11.20 3.79
N LYS A 85 0.89 11.44 2.49
CA LYS A 85 -0.17 11.41 1.46
C LYS A 85 -0.98 10.11 1.50
N SER A 86 -0.31 8.98 1.69
CA SER A 86 -0.97 7.66 1.75
C SER A 86 -1.86 7.50 2.99
N ALA A 87 -1.50 8.11 4.12
CA ALA A 87 -2.34 8.13 5.32
C ALA A 87 -3.54 9.06 5.17
N LEU A 88 -3.35 10.26 4.60
CA LEU A 88 -4.43 11.22 4.37
C LEU A 88 -5.48 10.70 3.37
N PHE A 89 -5.04 9.94 2.37
CA PHE A 89 -5.91 9.47 1.28
C PHE A 89 -6.06 7.94 1.25
N ILE A 90 -5.97 7.29 2.40
CA ILE A 90 -5.94 5.83 2.52
C ILE A 90 -7.15 5.12 1.87
N ASN A 91 -8.36 5.72 1.92
CA ASN A 91 -9.53 5.21 1.18
C ASN A 91 -9.36 5.27 -0.34
N LYS A 92 -8.74 6.35 -0.84
CA LYS A 92 -8.47 6.53 -2.27
C LYS A 92 -7.39 5.54 -2.71
N VAL A 93 -6.33 5.35 -1.91
CA VAL A 93 -5.31 4.33 -2.11
C VAL A 93 -5.95 2.95 -2.20
N ALA A 94 -6.75 2.55 -1.21
CA ALA A 94 -7.41 1.25 -1.20
C ALA A 94 -8.29 1.00 -2.44
N ARG A 95 -9.03 2.02 -2.89
CA ARG A 95 -9.83 1.95 -4.12
C ARG A 95 -8.97 1.77 -5.36
N ILE A 96 -7.90 2.56 -5.51
CA ILE A 96 -6.99 2.48 -6.66
C ILE A 96 -6.29 1.12 -6.68
N SER A 97 -5.76 0.67 -5.54
CA SER A 97 -5.10 -0.64 -5.42
C SER A 97 -6.04 -1.79 -5.78
N LEU A 98 -7.30 -1.75 -5.33
CA LEU A 98 -8.31 -2.72 -5.75
C LEU A 98 -8.48 -2.69 -7.27
N ASN A 99 -8.72 -1.52 -7.86
CA ASN A 99 -8.97 -1.40 -9.30
C ASN A 99 -7.78 -1.87 -10.15
N LEU A 100 -6.56 -1.50 -9.77
CA LEU A 100 -5.34 -1.98 -10.45
C LEU A 100 -5.24 -3.49 -10.36
N SER A 101 -5.35 -4.05 -9.17
CA SER A 101 -5.18 -5.48 -9.01
C SER A 101 -6.27 -6.31 -9.72
N LYS A 102 -7.48 -5.74 -9.85
CA LYS A 102 -8.55 -6.35 -10.65
C LYS A 102 -8.21 -6.49 -12.13
N GLN A 103 -7.31 -5.67 -12.68
CA GLN A 103 -6.88 -5.76 -14.08
C GLN A 103 -5.93 -6.95 -14.30
N TYR A 104 -5.20 -7.38 -13.27
CA TYR A 104 -4.17 -8.42 -13.37
C TYR A 104 -4.53 -9.76 -12.70
N SER A 105 -5.60 -9.81 -11.91
CA SER A 105 -6.09 -11.04 -11.27
C SER A 105 -7.25 -11.64 -12.04
N ALA A 106 -7.48 -12.96 -11.93
CA ALA A 106 -8.69 -13.56 -12.49
C ALA A 106 -9.95 -13.07 -11.75
N PRO A 107 -11.11 -12.96 -12.43
CA PRO A 107 -12.37 -12.50 -11.81
C PRO A 107 -12.78 -13.34 -10.60
N VAL A 108 -12.53 -14.65 -10.65
CA VAL A 108 -12.75 -15.60 -9.56
C VAL A 108 -11.40 -16.16 -9.13
N SER A 109 -10.84 -15.62 -8.04
CA SER A 109 -9.55 -16.04 -7.50
C SER A 109 -9.44 -15.69 -6.01
N VAL A 110 -8.57 -16.39 -5.27
CA VAL A 110 -8.31 -16.10 -3.86
C VAL A 110 -7.73 -14.69 -3.70
N GLU A 111 -6.86 -14.29 -4.63
CA GLU A 111 -6.28 -12.94 -4.67
C GLU A 111 -7.38 -11.88 -4.78
N ARG A 112 -8.39 -12.09 -5.62
CA ARG A 112 -9.54 -11.19 -5.75
C ARG A 112 -10.32 -11.06 -4.44
N LEU A 113 -10.58 -12.18 -3.76
CA LEU A 113 -11.26 -12.17 -2.46
C LEU A 113 -10.44 -11.42 -1.40
N LEU A 114 -9.13 -11.66 -1.36
CA LEU A 114 -8.21 -10.97 -0.45
C LEU A 114 -8.14 -9.47 -0.73
N GLN A 115 -8.20 -9.03 -1.99
CA GLN A 115 -8.27 -7.60 -2.33
C GLN A 115 -9.54 -6.95 -1.80
N TYR A 116 -10.70 -7.61 -1.96
CA TYR A 116 -11.96 -7.11 -1.41
C TYR A 116 -11.93 -7.07 0.12
N TYR A 117 -11.40 -8.11 0.76
CA TYR A 117 -11.19 -8.13 2.20
C TYR A 117 -10.32 -6.94 2.65
N ASN A 118 -9.17 -6.72 1.99
CA ASN A 118 -8.28 -5.60 2.29
C ASN A 118 -8.96 -4.24 2.10
N TYR A 119 -9.70 -4.07 1.01
CA TYR A 119 -10.48 -2.86 0.74
C TYR A 119 -11.50 -2.57 1.84
N TRP A 120 -12.32 -3.56 2.20
CA TRP A 120 -13.35 -3.41 3.23
C TRP A 120 -12.77 -3.23 4.62
N ARG A 121 -11.71 -3.96 4.97
CA ARG A 121 -10.99 -3.81 6.24
C ARG A 121 -10.51 -2.37 6.44
N ILE A 122 -9.90 -1.76 5.42
CA ILE A 122 -9.43 -0.38 5.47
C ILE A 122 -10.59 0.61 5.61
N ARG A 123 -11.67 0.40 4.85
CA ARG A 123 -12.87 1.26 4.89
C ARG A 123 -13.56 1.22 6.25
N LEU A 124 -13.75 0.03 6.81
CA LEU A 124 -14.37 -0.16 8.12
C LEU A 124 -13.52 0.42 9.23
N SER A 125 -12.20 0.20 9.22
CA SER A 125 -11.28 0.78 10.19
C SER A 125 -11.38 2.30 10.23
N GLN A 126 -11.37 2.99 9.08
CA GLN A 126 -11.54 4.44 9.04
C GLN A 126 -12.91 4.93 9.49
N ALA A 127 -13.98 4.22 9.12
CA ALA A 127 -15.33 4.56 9.56
C ALA A 127 -15.44 4.48 11.10
N LEU A 128 -14.87 3.42 11.69
CA LEU A 128 -14.82 3.25 13.15
C LEU A 128 -13.96 4.34 13.83
N HIS A 129 -12.77 4.65 13.30
CA HIS A 129 -11.94 5.73 13.85
C HIS A 129 -12.66 7.09 13.80
N HIS A 130 -13.34 7.40 12.70
CA HIS A 130 -14.12 8.62 12.55
C HIS A 130 -15.29 8.66 13.55
N ASP A 131 -16.02 7.56 13.72
CA ASP A 131 -17.14 7.47 14.67
C ASP A 131 -16.67 7.66 16.12
N ILE A 132 -15.63 6.95 16.55
CA ILE A 132 -15.03 7.10 17.89
C ILE A 132 -14.58 8.55 18.13
N SER A 133 -13.86 9.16 17.18
CA SER A 133 -13.40 10.54 17.32
C SER A 133 -14.58 11.53 17.46
N THR A 134 -15.68 11.28 16.75
CA THR A 134 -16.90 12.09 16.80
C THR A 134 -17.61 11.92 18.14
N GLN A 135 -17.69 10.70 18.66
CA GLN A 135 -18.30 10.39 19.96
C GLN A 135 -17.52 11.04 21.11
N VAL A 136 -16.18 10.94 21.11
CA VAL A 136 -15.31 11.61 22.09
C VAL A 136 -15.49 13.14 22.04
N ALA A 137 -15.50 13.73 20.85
CA ALA A 137 -15.72 15.18 20.69
C ALA A 137 -17.12 15.64 21.12
N ARG A 138 -18.13 14.77 21.06
CA ARG A 138 -19.48 15.04 21.59
C ARG A 138 -19.51 14.92 23.12
N PHE A 139 -18.83 13.92 23.70
CA PHE A 139 -18.72 13.73 25.14
C PHE A 139 -18.03 14.93 25.81
N ASN A 140 -16.86 15.34 25.30
CA ASN A 140 -16.11 16.47 25.84
C ASN A 140 -16.88 17.80 25.78
N ARG A 141 -17.77 17.98 24.79
CA ARG A 141 -18.65 19.17 24.72
C ARG A 141 -19.78 19.15 25.74
N LYS A 142 -20.21 17.98 26.21
CA LYS A 142 -21.25 17.84 27.24
C LYS A 142 -20.71 18.00 28.66
N THR A 143 -19.42 17.72 28.88
CA THR A 143 -18.77 17.83 30.20
C THR A 143 -18.21 19.23 30.49
N LEU A 144 -18.13 20.09 29.48
CA LEU A 144 -17.69 21.50 29.60
C LEU A 144 -18.84 22.50 29.79
N ASN A 145 -20.09 22.01 29.86
CA ASN A 145 -21.30 22.75 30.21
C ASN A 145 -21.87 22.20 31.52
#